data_AF-A0A8T5J4Y4-F1
#
_entry.id   AF-A0A8T5J4Y4-F1
#
_cell.length_a   1.000
_cell.length_b   1.000
_cell.length_c   1.000
_cell.angle_alpha   90.00
_cell.angle_beta   90.00
_cell.angle_gamma   90.00
#
_symmetry.space_group_name_H-M   'P 1'
#
loop_
_entity.id
_entity.type
_entity.pdbx_description
1 polymer ?
#
loop_
_entity_poly.entity_id
_entity_poly.type
_entity_poly.pdbx_seq_one_letter_code
_entity_poly.pdbx_strand_id
1 'polypeptide(L)'
;MAKEVKSHLFNWKWFILLIAVAVVIWLVWFFFFGFDSCESWECFNDHLEECSKARFIGGSRMIFDYTIYGDSGDSCEVGVELLQGELDNQDSIKMEGHKMKCNLPLGVVMIPESNIGACHGLLKEGLQDLIIEQMHTYIVQNLGRINLDLLDPTGIA
;
A
#
# COMPACT_ATOMS: atom_id res chain seq x y z
N MET A 1 -28.01 0.60 -67.85
CA MET A 1 -27.89 1.34 -66.57
C MET A 1 -27.23 0.43 -65.53
N ALA A 2 -25.91 0.53 -65.39
CA ALA A 2 -25.06 -0.10 -64.37
C ALA A 2 -23.70 0.56 -64.61
N LYS A 3 -22.94 1.06 -63.65
CA LYS A 3 -22.60 0.54 -62.33
C LYS A 3 -21.70 1.65 -61.77
N GLU A 4 -21.97 2.24 -60.61
CA GLU A 4 -20.93 2.93 -59.82
C GLU A 4 -21.29 2.81 -58.33
N VAL A 5 -21.17 1.59 -57.81
CA VAL A 5 -21.10 1.31 -56.38
C VAL A 5 -19.73 0.71 -56.13
N LYS A 6 -18.68 1.53 -56.25
CA LYS A 6 -17.30 1.06 -56.06
C LYS A 6 -16.39 2.09 -55.39
N SER A 7 -16.91 2.86 -54.43
CA SER A 7 -16.09 3.72 -53.56
C SER A 7 -16.26 3.43 -52.06
N HIS A 8 -17.34 2.76 -51.64
CA HIS A 8 -17.62 2.56 -50.20
C HIS A 8 -16.98 1.30 -49.58
N LEU A 9 -16.52 0.35 -50.40
CA LEU A 9 -15.92 -0.91 -49.90
C LEU A 9 -14.46 -0.75 -49.46
N PHE A 10 -13.75 0.27 -49.95
CA PHE A 10 -12.34 0.50 -49.58
C PHE A 10 -12.20 1.12 -48.19
N ASN A 11 -13.10 2.06 -47.85
CA ASN A 11 -13.17 2.62 -46.49
C ASN A 11 -13.70 1.60 -45.48
N TRP A 12 -14.66 0.74 -45.85
CA TRP A 12 -15.25 -0.22 -44.92
C TRP A 12 -14.25 -1.27 -44.43
N LYS A 13 -13.38 -1.79 -45.31
CA LYS A 13 -12.33 -2.74 -44.91
C LYS A 13 -11.29 -2.11 -43.99
N TRP A 14 -10.93 -0.85 -44.23
CA TRP A 14 -10.03 -0.08 -43.35
C TRP A 14 -10.67 0.24 -42.00
N PHE A 15 -11.96 0.57 -41.97
CA PHE A 15 -12.72 0.76 -40.74
C PHE A 15 -12.79 -0.52 -39.90
N ILE A 16 -13.07 -1.68 -40.52
CA ILE A 16 -13.05 -2.97 -39.82
C ILE A 16 -11.67 -3.26 -39.26
N LEU A 17 -10.61 -2.99 -40.01
CA LEU A 17 -9.23 -3.22 -39.57
C LEU A 17 -8.85 -2.31 -38.39
N LEU A 18 -9.25 -1.03 -38.43
CA LEU A 18 -9.08 -0.11 -37.31
C LEU A 18 -9.82 -0.55 -36.05
N ILE A 19 -11.07 -1.03 -36.19
CA ILE A 19 -11.85 -1.57 -35.07
C ILE A 19 -11.19 -2.82 -34.50
N ALA A 20 -10.72 -3.74 -35.35
CA ALA A 20 -10.03 -4.94 -34.90
C ALA A 20 -8.74 -4.61 -34.13
N VAL A 21 -7.95 -3.65 -34.61
CA VAL A 21 -6.76 -3.16 -33.90
C VAL A 21 -7.12 -2.51 -32.56
N ALA A 22 -8.18 -1.69 -32.52
CA ALA A 22 -8.66 -1.07 -31.29
C ALA A 22 -9.12 -2.12 -30.26
N VAL A 23 -9.80 -3.18 -30.68
CA VAL A 23 -10.21 -4.29 -29.80
C VAL A 23 -9.01 -5.05 -29.26
N VAL A 24 -7.99 -5.30 -30.09
CA VAL A 24 -6.74 -5.95 -29.64
C VAL A 24 -6.00 -5.09 -28.63
N ILE A 25 -5.88 -3.78 -28.88
CA ILE A 25 -5.27 -2.83 -27.93
C ILE A 25 -6.05 -2.82 -26.61
N TRP A 26 -7.38 -2.80 -26.68
CA TRP A 26 -8.24 -2.83 -25.50
C TRP A 26 -8.06 -4.12 -24.68
N LEU A 27 -7.99 -5.29 -25.34
CA LEU A 27 -7.74 -6.57 -24.67
C LEU A 27 -6.36 -6.62 -23.99
N VAL A 28 -5.31 -6.19 -24.69
CA VAL A 28 -3.95 -6.17 -24.13
C VAL A 28 -3.88 -5.24 -22.92
N TRP A 29 -4.52 -4.07 -22.99
CA TRP A 29 -4.59 -3.13 -21.89
C TRP A 29 -5.34 -3.70 -20.68
N PHE A 30 -6.49 -4.33 -20.91
CA PHE A 30 -7.29 -4.96 -19.86
C PHE A 30 -6.52 -6.07 -19.12
N PHE A 31 -5.78 -6.92 -19.85
CA PHE A 31 -5.01 -8.00 -19.24
C PHE A 31 -3.77 -7.52 -18.47
N PHE A 32 -3.10 -6.43 -18.87
CA PHE A 32 -1.87 -5.97 -18.22
C PHE A 32 -2.09 -5.07 -16.99
N PHE A 33 -3.24 -4.40 -16.91
CA PHE A 33 -3.56 -3.42 -15.86
C PHE A 33 -4.54 -3.92 -14.79
N GLY A 34 -4.93 -5.20 -14.83
CA GLY A 34 -5.71 -5.82 -13.75
C GLY A 34 -4.88 -5.90 -12.47
N PHE A 35 -5.44 -5.42 -11.36
CA PHE A 35 -4.97 -5.68 -10.00
C PHE A 35 -5.99 -6.59 -9.33
N ASP A 36 -5.53 -7.66 -8.70
CA ASP A 36 -6.41 -8.53 -7.95
C ASP A 36 -6.81 -7.86 -6.63
N SER A 37 -8.11 -7.84 -6.32
CA SER A 37 -8.60 -7.27 -5.06
C SER A 37 -8.70 -8.36 -4.00
N CYS A 38 -7.94 -8.22 -2.92
CA CYS A 38 -8.01 -9.10 -1.76
C CYS A 38 -8.94 -8.55 -0.68
N GLU A 39 -9.75 -9.41 -0.08
CA GLU A 39 -10.60 -9.09 1.08
C GLU A 39 -10.00 -9.56 2.41
N SER A 40 -8.97 -10.41 2.37
CA SER A 40 -8.32 -10.99 3.55
C SER A 40 -6.80 -10.83 3.51
N TRP A 41 -6.19 -10.82 4.70
CA TRP A 41 -4.74 -10.87 4.85
C TRP A 41 -4.12 -12.12 4.25
N GLU A 42 -4.82 -13.26 4.28
CA GLU A 42 -4.36 -14.51 3.66
C GLU A 42 -4.20 -14.35 2.14
N CYS A 43 -5.22 -13.82 1.46
CA CYS A 43 -5.14 -13.50 0.03
C CYS A 43 -3.99 -12.55 -0.29
N PHE A 44 -3.82 -11.50 0.52
CA PHE A 44 -2.74 -10.54 0.30
C PHE A 44 -1.36 -11.17 0.49
N ASN A 45 -1.21 -12.02 1.50
CA ASN A 45 0.04 -12.71 1.79
C ASN A 45 0.42 -13.69 0.68
N ASP A 46 -0.54 -14.40 0.10
CA ASP A 46 -0.31 -15.30 -1.03
C ASP A 46 0.23 -14.52 -2.24
N HIS A 47 -0.37 -13.37 -2.55
CA HIS A 47 0.11 -12.50 -3.63
C HIS A 47 1.45 -11.83 -3.29
N LEU A 48 1.71 -11.56 -2.01
CA LEU A 48 2.99 -11.02 -1.56
C LEU A 48 4.13 -12.04 -1.68
N GLU A 49 3.86 -13.31 -1.41
CA GLU A 49 4.81 -14.40 -1.58
C GLU A 49 5.20 -14.58 -3.04
N GLU A 50 4.22 -14.54 -3.95
CA GLU A 50 4.42 -14.62 -5.40
C GLU A 50 4.85 -13.29 -6.04
N CYS A 51 4.86 -12.20 -5.27
CA CYS A 51 4.99 -10.82 -5.74
C CYS A 51 4.06 -10.47 -6.92
N SER A 52 2.84 -11.00 -6.89
CA SER A 52 1.82 -10.72 -7.89
C SER A 52 1.00 -9.47 -7.53
N LYS A 53 0.48 -8.79 -8.56
CA LYS A 53 -0.19 -7.50 -8.41
C LYS A 53 -1.53 -7.64 -7.71
N ALA A 54 -1.58 -7.24 -6.44
CA ALA A 54 -2.82 -7.21 -5.66
C ALA A 54 -3.01 -5.91 -4.90
N ARG A 55 -4.26 -5.63 -4.52
CA ARG A 55 -4.65 -4.52 -3.67
C ARG A 55 -5.45 -5.04 -2.49
N PHE A 56 -5.14 -4.55 -1.30
CA PHE A 56 -5.79 -4.94 -0.05
C PHE A 56 -5.98 -3.71 0.82
N ILE A 57 -7.16 -3.59 1.44
CA ILE A 57 -7.43 -2.53 2.41
C ILE A 57 -7.64 -3.20 3.77
N GLY A 58 -6.83 -2.82 4.75
CA GLY A 58 -6.85 -3.47 6.05
C GLY A 58 -6.27 -2.61 7.15
N GLY A 59 -6.64 -2.96 8.39
CA GLY A 59 -6.17 -2.27 9.59
C GLY A 59 -7.28 -2.17 10.63
N SER A 60 -6.90 -2.00 11.90
CA SER A 60 -7.85 -1.95 13.03
C SER A 60 -8.08 -0.53 13.54
N ARG A 61 -7.01 0.14 14.00
CA ARG A 61 -7.03 1.52 14.50
C ARG A 61 -6.67 2.54 13.43
N MET A 62 -5.78 2.15 12.52
CA MET A 62 -5.41 2.87 11.32
C MET A 62 -5.80 2.00 10.12
N ILE A 63 -6.35 2.59 9.07
CA ILE A 63 -6.75 1.88 7.86
C ILE A 63 -5.73 2.19 6.77
N PHE A 64 -5.15 1.15 6.20
CA PHE A 64 -4.15 1.25 5.16
C PHE A 64 -4.64 0.63 3.85
N ASP A 65 -4.21 1.22 2.75
CA ASP A 65 -4.33 0.69 1.40
C ASP A 65 -2.97 0.15 0.97
N TYR A 66 -2.90 -1.17 0.82
CA TYR A 66 -1.72 -1.89 0.38
C TYR A 66 -1.87 -2.22 -1.10
N THR A 67 -0.85 -1.90 -1.90
CA THR A 67 -0.81 -2.19 -3.33
C THR A 67 0.52 -2.85 -3.68
N ILE A 68 0.49 -4.07 -4.20
CA ILE A 68 1.67 -4.76 -4.74
C ILE A 68 1.81 -4.35 -6.20
N TYR A 69 2.91 -3.68 -6.54
CA TYR A 69 3.18 -3.26 -7.92
C TYR A 69 3.83 -4.38 -8.75
N GLY A 70 4.51 -5.30 -8.08
CA GLY A 70 5.19 -6.45 -8.65
C GLY A 70 6.70 -6.41 -8.44
N ASP A 71 7.41 -7.26 -9.18
CA ASP A 71 8.85 -7.43 -9.05
C ASP A 71 9.65 -6.21 -9.53
N SER A 72 10.63 -5.83 -8.73
CA SER A 72 11.64 -4.81 -9.02
C SER A 72 13.03 -5.40 -8.72
N GLY A 73 13.58 -6.12 -9.70
CA GLY A 73 14.86 -6.82 -9.57
C GLY A 73 14.77 -8.00 -8.61
N ASP A 74 15.47 -7.92 -7.48
CA ASP A 74 15.49 -8.94 -6.42
C ASP A 74 14.52 -8.64 -5.26
N SER A 75 13.61 -7.68 -5.46
CA SER A 75 12.68 -7.21 -4.42
C SER A 75 11.28 -7.01 -4.98
N CYS A 76 10.27 -7.18 -4.13
CA CYS A 76 8.89 -6.89 -4.41
C CYS A 76 8.56 -5.44 -4.01
N GLU A 77 8.06 -4.64 -4.96
CA GLU A 77 7.67 -3.26 -4.68
C GLU A 77 6.22 -3.21 -4.17
N VAL A 78 6.04 -2.74 -2.94
CA VAL A 78 4.74 -2.61 -2.27
C VAL A 78 4.50 -1.16 -1.87
N GLY A 79 3.43 -0.57 -2.39
CA GLY A 79 2.91 0.71 -1.94
C GLY A 79 2.01 0.56 -0.74
N VAL A 80 2.15 1.47 0.23
CA VAL A 80 1.25 1.56 1.39
C VAL A 80 0.81 3.01 1.53
N GLU A 81 -0.48 3.22 1.67
CA GLU A 81 -1.10 4.52 1.88
C GLU A 81 -1.99 4.48 3.12
N LEU A 82 -1.84 5.47 4.01
CA LEU A 82 -2.72 5.61 5.16
C LEU A 82 -4.02 6.27 4.71
N LEU A 83 -5.13 5.53 4.70
CA LEU A 83 -6.44 6.07 4.36
C LEU A 83 -7.08 6.79 5.55
N GLN A 84 -6.87 6.26 6.75
CA GLN A 84 -7.47 6.80 7.98
C GLN A 84 -6.53 6.59 9.17
N GLY A 85 -6.23 7.69 9.88
CA GLY A 85 -5.46 7.69 11.10
C GLY A 85 -6.28 7.29 12.33
N GLU A 86 -5.62 7.11 13.46
CA GLU A 86 -6.28 6.84 14.73
C GLU A 86 -7.03 8.11 15.22
N LEU A 87 -8.32 7.97 15.51
CA LEU A 87 -9.24 9.06 15.85
C LEU A 87 -8.76 9.93 17.04
N ASP A 88 -8.09 9.30 18.01
CA ASP A 88 -7.65 9.97 19.24
C ASP A 88 -6.20 10.50 19.14
N ASN A 89 -5.55 10.37 17.98
CA ASN A 89 -4.17 10.79 17.78
C ASN A 89 -4.08 11.82 16.65
N GLN A 90 -3.88 13.10 17.01
CA GLN A 90 -3.78 14.19 16.03
C GLN A 90 -2.63 14.00 15.04
N ASP A 91 -1.54 13.37 15.44
CA ASP A 91 -0.39 13.13 14.56
C ASP A 91 -0.68 12.00 13.57
N SER A 92 -1.50 11.02 13.95
CA SER A 92 -2.03 10.02 13.01
C SER A 92 -2.95 10.62 11.95
N ILE A 93 -3.82 11.56 12.34
CA ILE A 93 -4.72 12.26 11.41
C ILE A 93 -3.93 13.11 10.40
N LYS A 94 -2.86 13.77 10.84
CA LYS A 94 -1.97 14.56 9.94
C LYS A 94 -1.27 13.70 8.88
N MET A 95 -1.17 12.39 9.10
CA MET A 95 -0.54 11.46 8.17
C MET A 95 -1.52 10.85 7.15
N GLU A 96 -2.81 11.14 7.24
CA GLU A 96 -3.81 10.65 6.29
C GLU A 96 -3.45 11.10 4.86
N GLY A 97 -3.50 10.15 3.92
CA GLY A 97 -3.09 10.32 2.53
C GLY A 97 -1.57 10.28 2.30
N HIS A 98 -0.74 10.20 3.34
CA HIS A 98 0.69 9.93 3.16
C HIS A 98 0.90 8.51 2.67
N LYS A 99 1.94 8.36 1.84
CA LYS A 99 2.31 7.10 1.20
C LYS A 99 3.75 6.75 1.50
N MET A 100 4.03 5.46 1.47
CA MET A 100 5.37 4.91 1.42
C MET A 100 5.44 3.79 0.38
N LYS A 101 6.64 3.55 -0.12
CA LYS A 101 6.99 2.42 -0.96
C LYS A 101 7.98 1.54 -0.22
N CYS A 102 7.75 0.25 -0.21
CA CYS A 102 8.56 -0.72 0.48
C CYS A 102 9.11 -1.74 -0.52
N ASN A 103 10.41 -2.01 -0.42
CA ASN A 103 11.09 -3.02 -1.24
C ASN A 103 11.33 -4.24 -0.37
N LEU A 104 10.45 -5.23 -0.49
CA LEU A 104 10.49 -6.44 0.35
C LEU A 104 11.26 -7.55 -0.37
N PRO A 105 12.02 -8.41 0.34
CA PRO A 105 12.66 -9.55 -0.28
C PRO A 105 11.62 -10.56 -0.80
N LEU A 106 11.90 -11.17 -1.96
CA LEU A 106 11.02 -12.15 -2.58
C LEU A 106 10.83 -13.40 -1.71
N GLY A 107 9.63 -13.97 -1.71
CA GLY A 107 9.30 -15.20 -0.97
C GLY A 107 9.22 -15.04 0.55
N VAL A 108 9.17 -13.81 1.06
CA VAL A 108 9.01 -13.53 2.49
C VAL A 108 7.72 -12.74 2.71
N VAL A 109 6.80 -13.34 3.45
CA VAL A 109 5.57 -12.67 3.91
C VAL A 109 5.91 -11.82 5.13
N MET A 110 5.91 -10.50 4.95
CA MET A 110 6.17 -9.55 6.02
C MET A 110 5.35 -8.28 5.85
N ILE A 111 4.71 -7.84 6.94
CA ILE A 111 3.88 -6.64 6.92
C ILE A 111 4.79 -5.42 6.77
N PRO A 112 4.53 -4.51 5.81
CA PRO A 112 5.40 -3.36 5.54
C PRO A 112 5.68 -2.49 6.78
N GLU A 113 4.69 -2.29 7.64
CA GLU A 113 4.81 -1.52 8.89
C GLU A 113 5.73 -2.16 9.93
N SER A 114 5.94 -3.47 9.89
CA SER A 114 6.84 -4.17 10.82
C SER A 114 8.32 -3.96 10.48
N ASN A 115 8.63 -3.64 9.22
CA ASN A 115 9.99 -3.36 8.76
C ASN A 115 10.02 -2.05 7.95
N ILE A 116 9.76 -0.94 8.65
CA ILE A 116 9.84 0.42 8.12
C ILE A 116 11.23 0.73 7.53
N GLY A 117 12.26 -0.01 7.94
CA GLY A 117 13.62 0.09 7.39
C GLY A 117 13.67 -0.12 5.87
N ALA A 118 12.87 -1.05 5.35
CA ALA A 118 12.77 -1.38 3.93
C ALA A 118 11.84 -0.45 3.13
N CYS A 119 11.20 0.51 3.82
CA CYS A 119 10.27 1.46 3.24
C CYS A 119 10.90 2.85 3.03
N HIS A 120 10.30 3.64 2.15
CA HIS A 120 10.68 5.03 1.84
C HIS A 120 9.43 5.86 1.58
N GLY A 121 9.39 7.10 2.07
CA GLY A 121 8.29 8.04 1.83
C GLY A 121 7.83 8.78 3.09
N LEU A 122 6.90 9.71 2.91
CA LEU A 122 6.38 10.57 3.97
C LEU A 122 5.67 9.78 5.07
N LEU A 123 4.98 8.69 4.70
CA LEU A 123 4.31 7.85 5.70
C LEU A 123 5.33 7.18 6.64
N LYS A 124 6.51 6.80 6.13
CA LYS A 124 7.59 6.26 6.96
C LYS A 124 8.14 7.30 7.94
N GLU A 125 8.29 8.54 7.51
CA GLU A 125 8.80 9.61 8.36
C GLU A 125 7.82 9.90 9.49
N GLY A 126 6.55 10.08 9.16
CA GLY A 126 5.52 10.29 10.18
C GLY A 126 5.34 9.10 11.14
N LEU A 127 5.39 7.86 10.64
CA LEU A 127 5.33 6.68 11.51
C LEU A 127 6.53 6.61 12.47
N GLN A 128 7.72 7.01 12.02
CA GLN A 128 8.90 7.08 12.90
C GLN A 128 8.72 8.15 13.99
N ASP A 129 8.22 9.33 13.64
CA ASP A 129 7.96 10.40 14.61
C ASP A 129 6.95 9.95 15.68
N LEU A 130 5.88 9.25 15.28
CA LEU A 130 4.88 8.71 16.18
C LEU A 130 5.44 7.64 17.12
N ILE A 131 6.30 6.75 16.62
CA ILE A 131 6.99 5.75 17.45
C ILE A 131 7.91 6.43 18.48
N ILE A 132 8.64 7.47 18.07
CA ILE A 132 9.53 8.24 18.95
C ILE A 132 8.74 8.90 20.08
N GLU A 133 7.60 9.53 19.77
CA GLU A 133 6.74 10.19 20.77
C GLU A 133 6.18 9.20 21.79
N GLN A 134 5.71 8.03 21.34
CA GLN A 134 5.23 6.98 22.24
C GLN A 134 6.36 6.45 23.14
N MET A 135 7.56 6.24 22.59
CA MET A 135 8.73 5.84 23.37
C MET A 135 9.10 6.89 24.43
N HIS A 136 9.10 8.17 24.07
CA HIS A 136 9.36 9.26 25.02
C HIS A 136 8.34 9.26 26.16
N THR A 137 7.05 9.14 25.84
CA THR A 137 5.97 9.10 26.82
C THR A 137 6.13 7.92 27.77
N TYR A 138 6.45 6.73 27.24
CA TYR A 138 6.67 5.53 28.05
C TYR A 138 7.86 5.68 29.00
N ILE A 139 9.00 6.21 28.51
CA ILE A 139 10.20 6.41 29.35
C ILE A 139 9.91 7.41 30.48
N VAL A 140 9.26 8.53 30.17
CA VAL A 140 8.94 9.57 31.16
C VAL A 140 7.98 9.02 32.23
N GLN A 141 6.95 8.26 31.83
CA GLN A 141 6.00 7.66 32.78
C GLN A 141 6.65 6.64 33.70
N ASN A 142 7.58 5.82 33.19
CA ASN A 142 8.27 4.82 34.00
C ASN A 142 9.32 5.46 34.93
N LEU A 143 10.10 6.44 34.46
CA LEU A 143 11.06 7.16 35.30
C LEU A 143 10.38 8.01 36.39
N GLY A 144 9.23 8.63 36.08
CA GLY A 144 8.44 9.38 37.04
C GLY A 144 7.91 8.51 38.19
N ARG A 145 7.49 7.27 37.89
CA ARG A 145 7.05 6.31 38.90
C ARG A 145 8.18 5.83 39.81
N ILE A 146 9.35 5.52 39.25
CA ILE A 146 10.51 5.05 40.03
C ILE A 146 11.01 6.14 41.01
N ASN A 147 10.96 7.42 40.62
CA ASN A 147 11.34 8.51 41.53
C ASN A 147 10.36 8.68 42.70
N LEU A 148 9.06 8.41 42.49
CA LEU A 148 8.07 8.49 43.56
C LEU A 148 8.20 7.33 44.56
N ASP A 149 8.53 6.12 44.09
CA ASP A 149 8.76 4.96 44.97
C ASP A 149 10.03 5.11 45.83
N LEU A 150 11.02 5.90 45.38
CA LEU A 150 12.25 6.21 46.14
C LEU A 150 12.08 7.40 47.11
N LEU A 151 11.01 8.18 46.97
CA LEU A 151 10.72 9.37 47.79
C LEU A 151 9.64 9.12 48.84
N ASP A 152 9.26 7.87 49.11
CA ASP A 152 8.52 7.49 50.31
C ASP A 152 9.50 7.06 51.43
N PRO A 153 9.95 7.98 52.31
CA PRO A 153 10.76 7.65 53.47
C PRO A 153 9.96 7.00 54.61
N THR A 154 8.71 6.57 54.39
CA THR A 154 7.89 5.90 55.41
C THR A 154 7.65 4.41 55.12
N GLY A 155 8.70 3.69 54.73
CA GLY A 155 8.81 2.25 54.95
C GLY A 155 9.35 1.91 56.35
N ILE A 156 8.65 2.32 57.42
CA ILE A 156 8.87 1.79 58.78
C ILE A 156 7.58 1.13 59.26
N ALA A 157 7.53 -0.20 59.17
CA ALA A 157 7.07 -1.14 60.21
C ALA A 157 6.98 -2.56 59.63
#